data_AF-A0A3M1SRA7-F1
#
_entry.id   AF-A0A3M1SRA7-F1
#
_cell.length_a   1.000
_cell.length_b   1.000
_cell.length_c   1.000
_cell.angle_alpha   90.00
_cell.angle_beta   90.00
_cell.angle_gamma   90.00
#
_symmetry.space_group_name_H-M   'P 1'
#
loop_
_entity.id
_entity.type
_entity.pdbx_description
1 polymer ?
#
loop_
_entity_poly.entity_id
_entity_poly.type
_entity_poly.pdbx_seq_one_letter_code
_entity_poly.pdbx_strand_id
1 'polypeptide(L)'
;MFPIWRVSATPAAVVAPHPGEVARFADEAGAAFLVVRPSVRAFSRWVCVVYFSSTITAESFADFCAIRFGFPYCRARDLASWYGVSVPACVREWSRVRGSLPCLVVSYYK
;
A
#
# COMPACT_ATOMS: atom_id res chain seq x y z
N MET A 1 -17.34 13.81 13.86
CA MET A 1 -16.45 13.09 14.79
C MET A 1 -15.69 12.06 13.96
N PHE A 2 -14.40 12.28 13.66
CA PHE A 2 -13.64 11.33 12.85
C PHE A 2 -13.25 10.12 13.71
N PRO A 3 -13.47 8.87 13.27
CA PRO A 3 -13.01 7.71 14.01
C PRO A 3 -11.49 7.78 14.17
N ILE A 4 -11.03 7.80 15.43
CA ILE A 4 -9.61 7.67 15.76
C ILE A 4 -9.26 6.20 15.56
N TRP A 5 -8.79 5.86 14.35
CA TRP A 5 -8.27 4.54 14.06
C TRP A 5 -6.98 4.33 14.87
N ARG A 6 -7.07 3.61 16.00
CA ARG A 6 -5.90 3.17 16.76
C ARG A 6 -5.19 2.09 15.95
N VAL A 7 -4.07 2.47 15.35
CA VAL A 7 -3.26 1.58 14.51
C VAL A 7 -2.21 0.91 15.40
N SER A 8 -2.16 -0.43 15.42
CA SER A 8 -1.09 -1.16 16.11
C SER A 8 0.24 -1.02 15.36
N ALA A 9 1.35 -0.94 16.09
CA ALA A 9 2.68 -0.90 15.50
C ALA A 9 3.00 -2.21 14.76
N THR A 10 3.75 -2.11 13.66
CA THR A 10 4.26 -3.27 12.92
C THR A 10 5.19 -4.10 13.82
N PRO A 11 5.07 -5.45 13.82
CA PRO A 11 6.03 -6.29 14.53
C PRO A 11 7.46 -6.10 14.01
N ALA A 12 8.46 -6.18 14.89
CA ALA A 12 9.87 -5.93 14.54
C ALA A 12 10.46 -6.96 13.55
N ALA A 13 9.84 -8.14 13.43
CA ALA A 13 10.31 -9.23 12.58
C ALA A 13 9.85 -9.12 11.10
N VAL A 14 9.07 -8.09 10.75
CA VAL A 14 8.46 -8.01 9.42
C VAL A 14 9.36 -7.27 8.43
N VAL A 15 9.59 -7.88 7.27
CA VAL A 15 10.28 -7.26 6.13
C VAL A 15 9.24 -6.64 5.21
N ALA A 16 9.46 -5.38 4.81
CA ALA A 16 8.55 -4.72 3.87
C ALA A 16 8.71 -5.32 2.46
N PRO A 17 7.61 -5.65 1.77
CA PRO A 17 7.65 -6.18 0.40
C PRO A 17 8.20 -5.14 -0.58
N HIS A 18 8.68 -5.62 -1.72
CA HIS A 18 9.06 -4.74 -2.83
C HIS A 18 7.80 -4.16 -3.49
N PRO A 19 7.84 -2.91 -4.00
CA PRO A 19 6.71 -2.31 -4.72
C PRO A 19 6.18 -3.18 -5.87
N GLY A 20 7.07 -3.91 -6.56
CA GLY A 20 6.68 -4.83 -7.64
C GLY A 20 5.82 -6.01 -7.16
N GLU A 21 6.09 -6.54 -5.97
CA GLU A 21 5.25 -7.60 -5.38
C GLU A 21 3.87 -7.05 -5.01
N VAL A 22 3.82 -5.86 -4.40
CA VAL A 22 2.54 -5.18 -4.09
C VAL A 22 1.76 -4.86 -5.36
N ALA A 23 2.45 -4.40 -6.42
CA ALA A 23 1.83 -4.07 -7.70
C ALA A 23 1.23 -5.30 -8.38
N ARG A 24 1.93 -6.44 -8.36
CA ARG A 24 1.39 -7.71 -8.91
C ARG A 24 0.11 -8.13 -8.19
N PHE A 25 0.11 -8.15 -6.86
CA PHE A 25 -1.08 -8.52 -6.09
C PHE A 25 -2.22 -7.50 -6.22
N ALA A 26 -1.88 -6.21 -6.35
CA ALA A 26 -2.87 -5.17 -6.58
C ALA A 26 -3.58 -5.35 -7.93
N ASP A 27 -2.83 -5.67 -8.98
CA ASP A 27 -3.36 -5.97 -10.32
C ASP A 27 -4.29 -7.20 -10.28
N GLU A 28 -3.84 -8.29 -9.65
CA GLU A 28 -4.64 -9.51 -9.45
C GLU A 28 -5.93 -9.25 -8.66
N ALA A 29 -5.92 -8.28 -7.75
CA ALA A 29 -7.08 -7.87 -6.95
C ALA A 29 -8.01 -6.85 -7.65
N GLY A 30 -7.69 -6.42 -8.88
CA GLY A 30 -8.48 -5.44 -9.62
C GLY A 30 -8.31 -4.00 -9.15
N ALA A 31 -7.09 -3.62 -8.73
CA ALA A 31 -6.76 -2.23 -8.42
C ALA A 31 -6.85 -1.35 -9.68
N ALA A 32 -7.36 -0.12 -9.53
CA ALA A 32 -7.41 0.84 -10.61
C ALA A 32 -6.04 1.47 -10.89
N PHE A 33 -5.31 1.80 -9.82
CA PHE A 33 -3.93 2.31 -9.90
C PHE A 33 -3.21 2.19 -8.56
N LEU A 34 -1.88 2.32 -8.60
CA LEU A 34 -1.00 2.27 -7.44
C LEU A 34 -0.01 3.44 -7.47
N VAL A 35 0.18 4.07 -6.32
CA VAL A 35 1.17 5.15 -6.12
C VAL A 35 2.18 4.74 -5.06
N VAL A 36 3.46 4.96 -5.32
CA VAL A 36 4.53 4.77 -4.33
C VAL A 36 4.97 6.12 -3.79
N ARG A 37 4.98 6.31 -2.47
CA ARG A 37 5.38 7.57 -1.84
C ARG A 37 6.19 7.37 -0.57
N PRO A 38 7.04 8.35 -0.22
CA PRO A 38 7.66 8.37 1.10
C PRO A 38 6.60 8.54 2.21
N SER A 39 6.88 7.98 3.38
CA SER A 39 6.04 8.08 4.57
C SER A 39 6.88 8.01 5.84
N VAL A 40 6.87 9.08 6.64
CA VAL A 40 7.54 9.11 7.94
C VAL A 40 6.91 8.17 8.97
N ARG A 41 5.67 7.73 8.72
CA ARG A 41 4.91 6.82 9.59
C ARG A 41 5.12 5.34 9.25
N ALA A 42 5.64 5.05 8.06
CA ALA A 42 5.93 3.68 7.66
C ALA A 42 7.31 3.28 8.18
N PHE A 43 7.42 2.08 8.77
CA PHE A 43 8.70 1.57 9.27
C PHE A 43 9.76 1.47 8.15
N SER A 44 9.33 1.15 6.93
CA SER A 44 10.18 1.09 5.74
C SER A 44 10.43 2.45 5.06
N ARG A 45 9.91 3.54 5.63
CA ARG A 45 9.92 4.91 5.07
C ARG A 45 9.18 5.10 3.74
N TRP A 46 8.60 4.05 3.18
CA TRP A 46 7.89 4.06 1.91
C TRP A 46 6.59 3.28 2.00
N VAL A 47 5.59 3.71 1.23
CA VAL A 47 4.26 3.08 1.17
C VAL A 47 3.80 3.03 -0.28
N CYS A 48 3.25 1.89 -0.67
CA CYS A 48 2.38 1.73 -1.82
C CYS A 48 0.94 2.07 -1.39
N VAL A 49 0.33 3.04 -2.04
CA VAL A 49 -1.10 3.35 -1.90
C VAL A 49 -1.81 2.74 -3.10
N VAL A 50 -2.65 1.73 -2.84
CA VAL A 50 -3.41 1.00 -3.86
C VAL A 50 -4.84 1.51 -3.85
N TYR A 51 -5.36 1.86 -5.02
CA TYR A 51 -6.68 2.46 -5.18
C TYR A 51 -7.65 1.49 -5.87
N PHE A 52 -8.84 1.36 -5.30
CA PHE A 52 -9.91 0.49 -5.80
C PHE A 52 -11.21 1.29 -5.97
N SER A 53 -12.03 0.90 -6.94
CA SER A 53 -13.37 1.47 -7.16
C SER A 53 -14.43 0.88 -6.22
N SER A 54 -14.14 -0.22 -5.53
CA SER A 54 -15.06 -0.91 -4.63
C SER A 54 -14.45 -1.08 -3.25
N THR A 55 -15.24 -0.81 -2.21
CA THR A 55 -14.83 -1.02 -0.82
C THR A 55 -14.57 -2.49 -0.53
N ILE A 56 -15.37 -3.40 -1.12
CA ILE A 56 -15.28 -4.85 -0.88
C ILE A 56 -13.93 -5.38 -1.39
N THR A 57 -13.51 -4.94 -2.58
CA THR A 57 -12.21 -5.35 -3.14
C THR A 57 -11.05 -4.74 -2.37
N ALA A 58 -11.17 -3.48 -1.94
CA ALA A 58 -10.17 -2.83 -1.10
C ALA A 58 -10.00 -3.52 0.26
N GLU A 59 -11.09 -3.89 0.94
CA GLU A 59 -11.06 -4.62 2.21
C GLU A 59 -10.47 -6.01 2.04
N SER A 60 -10.90 -6.75 1.02
CA SER A 60 -10.34 -8.08 0.71
C SER A 60 -8.83 -8.02 0.44
N PHE A 61 -8.38 -6.99 -0.28
CA PHE A 61 -6.94 -6.76 -0.51
C PHE A 61 -6.20 -6.36 0.77
N ALA A 62 -6.82 -5.55 1.63
CA ALA A 62 -6.25 -5.17 2.91
C ALA A 62 -6.06 -6.38 3.84
N ASP A 63 -7.04 -7.27 3.92
CA ASP A 63 -6.97 -8.52 4.69
C ASP A 63 -5.91 -9.47 4.11
N PHE A 64 -5.86 -9.61 2.78
CA PHE A 64 -4.80 -10.34 2.11
C PHE A 64 -3.42 -9.79 2.50
N CYS A 65 -3.20 -8.48 2.40
CA CYS A 65 -1.92 -7.86 2.76
C CYS A 65 -1.60 -8.03 4.25
N ALA A 66 -2.61 -7.98 5.11
CA ALA A 66 -2.43 -8.17 6.55
C ALA A 66 -1.92 -9.58 6.87
N ILE A 67 -2.45 -10.60 6.21
CA ILE A 67 -2.04 -12.00 6.38
C ILE A 67 -0.70 -12.24 5.67
N ARG A 68 -0.59 -11.89 4.39
CA ARG A 68 0.54 -12.20 3.51
C ARG A 68 1.84 -11.56 3.98
N PHE A 69 1.78 -10.32 4.44
CA PHE A 69 2.96 -9.54 4.85
C PHE A 69 3.04 -9.34 6.36
N GLY A 70 2.11 -9.87 7.16
CA GLY A 70 2.10 -9.65 8.61
C GLY A 70 1.84 -8.18 8.97
N PHE A 71 0.99 -7.49 8.21
CA PHE A 71 0.63 -6.08 8.42
C PHE A 71 -0.80 -5.95 8.97
N PRO A 72 -1.04 -6.20 10.27
CA PRO A 72 -2.39 -6.24 10.84
C PRO A 72 -3.16 -4.91 10.75
N TYR A 73 -2.49 -3.85 10.32
CA TYR A 73 -2.99 -2.50 10.16
C TYR A 73 -3.31 -2.09 8.70
N CYS A 74 -3.10 -2.98 7.72
CA CYS A 74 -3.61 -2.74 6.37
C CYS A 74 -5.14 -2.68 6.45
N ARG A 75 -5.68 -1.51 6.10
CA ARG A 75 -7.13 -1.22 6.11
C ARG A 75 -7.50 -0.40 4.89
N ALA A 76 -8.66 -0.69 4.34
CA ALA A 76 -9.30 0.16 3.34
C ALA A 76 -9.71 1.49 3.99
N ARG A 77 -9.49 2.59 3.25
CA ARG A 77 -9.88 3.94 3.65
C ARG A 77 -10.65 4.60 2.53
N ASP A 78 -11.72 5.28 2.88
CA ASP A 78 -12.44 6.14 1.95
C ASP A 78 -11.58 7.35 1.56
N LEU A 79 -11.37 7.52 0.26
CA LEU A 79 -10.65 8.61 -0.40
C LEU A 79 -11.57 9.31 -1.43
N ALA A 80 -12.79 9.65 -0.99
CA ALA A 80 -13.84 10.32 -1.76
C ALA A 80 -14.38 9.47 -2.93
N SER A 81 -13.68 9.44 -4.06
CA SER A 81 -14.11 8.67 -5.24
C SER A 81 -13.45 7.28 -5.32
N TRP A 82 -12.58 6.96 -4.37
CA TRP A 82 -11.78 5.73 -4.37
C TRP A 82 -11.64 5.16 -2.96
N TYR A 83 -11.33 3.88 -2.87
CA TYR A 83 -10.93 3.21 -1.65
C TYR A 83 -9.44 2.91 -1.68
N GLY A 84 -8.69 3.42 -0.70
CA GLY A 84 -7.25 3.31 -0.63
C GLY A 84 -6.76 2.34 0.43
N VAL A 85 -5.81 1.47 0.07
CA VAL A 85 -5.07 0.62 1.02
C VAL A 85 -3.60 1.05 1.00
N SER A 86 -3.04 1.36 2.17
CA SER A 86 -1.60 1.66 2.29
C SER A 86 -0.84 0.43 2.76
N VAL A 87 0.10 -0.01 1.93
CA VAL A 87 0.98 -1.14 2.20
C VAL A 87 2.40 -0.61 2.35
N PRO A 88 3.06 -0.75 3.51
CA PRO A 88 4.48 -0.42 3.61
C PRO A 88 5.29 -1.22 2.61
N ALA A 89 6.25 -0.56 1.96
CA ALA A 89 7.08 -1.18 0.94
C ALA A 89 8.54 -0.78 1.12
N CYS A 90 9.48 -1.60 0.65
CA CYS A 90 10.90 -1.30 0.63
C CYS A 90 11.34 -0.96 -0.80
N VAL A 91 11.81 0.27 -1.04
CA VAL A 91 12.24 0.72 -2.39
C VAL A 91 13.73 0.42 -2.63
N ARG A 92 14.37 -0.43 -1.81
CA ARG A 92 15.78 -0.80 -2.02
C ARG A 92 16.00 -1.51 -3.36
N GLU A 93 15.00 -2.21 -3.89
CA GLU A 93 15.04 -2.87 -5.19
C GLU A 93 13.66 -2.81 -5.88
N TRP A 94 13.64 -2.53 -7.19
CA TRP A 94 12.43 -2.41 -8.01
C TRP A 94 12.40 -3.47 -9.11
N SER A 95 11.52 -4.46 -8.97
CA SER A 95 11.25 -5.42 -10.04
C SER A 95 10.28 -4.80 -11.06
N ARG A 96 10.70 -4.67 -12.32
CA ARG A 96 9.81 -4.22 -13.41
C ARG A 96 8.63 -5.20 -13.55
N VAL A 97 7.41 -4.69 -13.46
CA VAL A 97 6.19 -5.46 -13.75
C VAL A 97 5.82 -5.24 -15.23
N ARG A 98 5.44 -6.30 -15.95
CA ARG A 98 5.11 -6.19 -17.38
C ARG A 98 3.87 -5.32 -17.55
N GLY A 99 3.97 -4.25 -18.35
CA GLY A 99 2.87 -3.29 -18.56
C GLY A 99 2.83 -2.13 -17.56
N SER A 100 3.73 -2.06 -16.57
CA SER A 100 3.80 -0.90 -15.68
C SER A 100 4.67 0.21 -16.27
N LEU A 101 4.15 1.44 -16.28
CA LEU A 101 4.96 2.65 -16.45
C LEU A 101 5.66 2.97 -15.12
N PRO A 102 6.92 3.41 -15.10
CA PRO A 102 7.54 3.87 -13.87
C PRO A 102 6.70 5.01 -13.30
N CYS A 103 6.12 4.82 -12.12
CA CYS A 103 5.40 5.90 -11.45
C CYS A 103 6.43 6.97 -11.06
N LEU A 104 6.25 8.18 -11.60
CA LEU A 104 7.08 9.33 -11.33
C LEU A 104 7.02 9.65 -9.83
N VAL A 105 8.13 9.43 -9.14
CA VAL A 105 8.30 9.89 -7.76
C VAL A 105 8.71 11.36 -7.81
N VAL A 106 7.76 12.27 -7.62
CA VAL A 106 8.06 13.70 -7.39
C VAL A 106 8.00 13.97 -5.90
N SER A 107 9.16 14.27 -5.31
CA SER A 107 9.26 14.75 -3.93
C SER A 107 9.95 16.11 -3.94
N TYR A 108 9.23 17.14 -3.48
CA TYR A 108 9.81 18.44 -3.14
C TYR A 108 10.01 18.46 -1.62
N TYR A 109 11.25 18.64 -1.19
CA TYR A 109 11.58 19.05 0.18
C TYR A 109 11.62 20.58 0.23
N LYS A 110 10.98 21.18 1.25
CA LYS A 110 11.36 22.49 1.76
C LYS A 110 12.03 22.28 3.10
#